data_AF-A0A2N3DNU0-F1
#
_entry.id   AF-A0A2N3DNU0-F1
#
_cell.length_a   1.000
_cell.length_b   1.000
_cell.length_c   1.000
_cell.angle_alpha   90.00
_cell.angle_beta   90.00
_cell.angle_gamma   90.00
#
_symmetry.space_group_name_H-M   'P 1'
#
loop_
_entity.id
_entity.type
_entity.pdbx_description
1 polymer ?
#
loop_
_entity_poly.entity_id
_entity_poly.type
_entity_poly.pdbx_seq_one_letter_code
_entity_poly.pdbx_strand_id
1 'polypeptide(L)'
;MGRETQVRKTFLRSLLRDRTANTIAISAAALIPVLAMVGGGIDASRYFMTAARMQAACDAGALAARRAMVDDTFSAEHRQVGLNFFDQNFNEGMFGIESRVRDFTSDDEGTVTGTASGRLPTSIMAAFGFDEFNLTVTCSAEINISNTDIMFVLDVTGSMAGSKIVGLRDAVMGFYDTVEDATADAAQVRYGFVPYSQQANVGFLLPREHMANSHTYQSRVARFREEFTFIPGNGIEVGDEMVLSDQTEWLPRDIANFGTSGINNYRFRTSNASARTAAQNFCWNDLPGTYTIGGDTWEVSNTQYVTGVWSGGSSNNRAGCRGRVRKTRIATQDDVIEDQTIRNVVWQDYLYCPVDTDDDTPCDVTNPADSPPGWETVDLSTLYDDNQIMLPTGNQGAMVNHVWDGCVEEAATVSTDTYNPLPAGAFDININLVPANEAQRWKPALRNAVWKRENPGNMLG
;
A
#
# COMPACT_ATOMS: atom_id res chain seq x y z
N MET A 1 56.49 9.16 -125.66
CA MET A 1 55.52 8.33 -124.90
C MET A 1 55.73 8.68 -123.43
N GLY A 2 54.86 9.32 -122.68
CA GLY A 2 53.44 9.63 -122.74
C GLY A 2 53.11 10.03 -121.31
N ARG A 3 53.00 11.34 -121.03
CA ARG A 3 52.65 11.88 -119.71
C ARG A 3 51.20 11.50 -119.42
N GLU A 4 50.98 10.59 -118.49
CA GLU A 4 49.64 10.41 -117.90
C GLU A 4 49.42 11.46 -116.82
N THR A 5 48.51 12.37 -117.13
CA THR A 5 48.00 13.44 -116.28
C THR A 5 47.15 12.84 -115.16
N GLN A 6 47.61 12.92 -113.91
CA GLN A 6 46.79 12.61 -112.74
C GLN A 6 45.61 13.59 -112.69
N VAL A 7 44.41 13.10 -112.98
CA VAL A 7 43.17 13.82 -112.71
C VAL A 7 42.98 13.87 -111.19
N ARG A 8 43.39 14.97 -110.57
CA ARG A 8 43.02 15.32 -109.19
C ARG A 8 41.50 15.41 -109.11
N LYS A 9 40.85 14.36 -108.61
CA LYS A 9 39.49 14.45 -108.10
C LYS A 9 39.52 15.41 -106.90
N THR A 10 38.82 16.52 -107.01
CA THR A 10 38.66 17.47 -105.90
C THR A 10 38.01 16.74 -104.72
N PHE A 11 38.67 16.76 -103.56
CA PHE A 11 38.24 16.11 -102.32
C PHE A 11 36.75 16.35 -101.98
N LEU A 12 36.25 17.56 -102.24
CA LEU A 12 34.86 17.93 -102.04
C LEU A 12 33.87 17.20 -102.98
N ARG A 13 34.28 16.86 -104.21
CA ARG A 13 33.46 16.10 -105.16
C ARG A 13 33.43 14.59 -104.88
N SER A 14 34.47 14.04 -104.23
CA SER A 14 34.41 12.65 -103.74
C SER A 14 33.58 12.54 -102.47
N LEU A 15 33.62 13.53 -101.58
CA LEU A 15 32.77 13.59 -100.39
C LEU A 15 31.27 13.65 -100.74
N LEU A 16 30.91 14.47 -101.74
CA LEU A 16 29.52 14.63 -102.20
C LEU A 16 28.92 13.40 -102.89
N ARG A 17 29.75 12.42 -103.29
CA ARG A 17 29.32 11.18 -103.97
C ARG A 17 29.48 9.94 -103.10
N ASP A 18 29.97 10.08 -101.88
CA ASP A 18 30.22 8.96 -100.97
C ASP A 18 28.92 8.51 -100.28
N ARG A 19 28.50 7.27 -100.51
CA ARG A 19 27.29 6.69 -99.90
C ARG A 19 27.44 6.43 -98.39
N THR A 20 28.67 6.46 -97.86
CA THR A 20 28.94 6.42 -96.42
C THR A 20 28.69 7.75 -95.72
N ALA A 21 28.56 8.86 -96.45
CA ALA A 21 28.14 10.15 -95.88
C ALA A 21 26.69 10.09 -95.36
N ASN A 22 25.85 9.20 -95.92
CA ASN A 22 24.47 9.05 -95.49
C ASN A 22 24.37 8.44 -94.08
N THR A 23 25.30 7.56 -93.67
CA THR A 23 25.31 7.03 -92.30
C THR A 23 25.72 8.08 -91.28
N ILE A 24 26.67 8.97 -91.62
CA ILE A 24 27.04 10.08 -90.72
C ILE A 24 25.88 11.08 -90.61
N ALA A 25 25.23 11.42 -91.72
CA ALA A 25 24.08 12.32 -91.73
C ALA A 25 22.87 11.75 -90.98
N ILE A 26 22.54 10.46 -91.17
CA ILE A 26 21.44 9.78 -90.47
C ILE A 26 21.76 9.60 -88.98
N SER A 27 22.98 9.21 -88.62
CA SER A 27 23.40 9.10 -87.21
C SER A 27 23.40 10.45 -86.50
N ALA A 28 23.87 11.52 -87.17
CA ALA A 28 23.80 12.88 -86.63
C ALA A 28 22.35 13.35 -86.46
N ALA A 29 21.47 13.06 -87.43
CA ALA A 29 20.05 13.38 -87.33
C ALA A 29 19.33 12.56 -86.24
N ALA A 30 19.71 11.29 -86.03
CA ALA A 30 19.15 10.42 -84.99
C ALA A 30 19.66 10.77 -83.58
N LEU A 31 20.80 11.43 -83.46
CA LEU A 31 21.32 11.90 -82.18
C LEU A 31 20.43 12.99 -81.56
N ILE A 32 19.83 13.85 -82.40
CA ILE A 32 18.96 14.95 -81.96
C ILE A 32 17.76 14.45 -81.12
N PRO A 33 16.92 13.50 -81.59
CA PRO A 33 15.81 12.99 -80.79
C PRO A 33 16.27 12.17 -79.57
N VAL A 34 17.42 11.48 -79.62
CA VAL A 34 17.97 10.78 -78.44
C VAL A 34 18.39 11.77 -77.37
N LEU A 35 19.09 12.84 -77.75
CA LEU A 35 19.45 13.93 -76.83
C LEU A 35 18.21 14.63 -76.28
N ALA A 36 17.16 14.80 -77.09
CA ALA A 36 15.89 15.34 -76.62
C ALA A 36 15.23 14.43 -75.57
N MET A 37 15.22 13.11 -75.77
CA MET A 37 14.68 12.15 -74.79
C MET A 37 15.47 12.14 -73.48
N VAL A 38 16.80 12.12 -73.56
CA VAL A 38 17.68 12.16 -72.38
C VAL A 38 17.54 13.51 -71.67
N GLY A 39 17.52 14.61 -72.42
CA GLY A 39 17.31 15.96 -71.89
C GLY A 39 15.97 16.12 -71.19
N GLY A 40 14.90 15.64 -71.81
CA GLY A 40 13.57 15.62 -71.23
C GLY A 40 13.51 14.81 -69.94
N GLY A 41 14.20 13.65 -69.89
CA GLY A 41 14.29 12.85 -68.67
C GLY A 41 15.01 13.55 -67.52
N ILE A 42 16.10 14.26 -67.81
CA ILE A 42 16.88 15.00 -66.80
C ILE A 42 16.08 16.20 -66.28
N ASP A 43 15.50 17.01 -67.17
CA ASP A 43 14.73 18.19 -66.77
C ASP A 43 13.41 17.81 -66.08
N ALA A 44 12.76 16.70 -66.47
CA ALA A 44 11.63 16.13 -65.73
C ALA A 44 12.03 15.63 -64.34
N SER A 45 13.20 14.99 -64.21
CA SER A 45 13.70 14.56 -62.89
C SER A 45 13.94 15.77 -61.98
N ARG A 46 14.51 16.86 -62.52
CA ARG A 46 14.65 18.13 -61.78
C ARG A 46 13.30 18.71 -61.39
N TYR A 47 12.32 18.69 -62.29
CA TYR A 47 10.96 19.14 -62.00
C TYR A 47 10.36 18.38 -60.81
N PHE A 48 10.35 17.05 -60.82
CA PHE A 48 9.76 16.26 -59.74
C PHE A 48 10.48 16.43 -58.40
N MET A 49 11.82 16.51 -58.41
CA MET A 49 12.60 16.77 -57.20
C MET A 49 12.28 18.13 -56.59
N THR A 50 12.21 19.18 -57.42
CA THR A 50 11.86 20.53 -56.98
C THR A 50 10.41 20.59 -56.50
N ALA A 51 9.47 19.99 -57.23
CA ALA A 51 8.06 19.92 -56.85
C ALA A 51 7.86 19.24 -55.50
N ALA A 52 8.48 18.07 -55.29
CA ALA A 52 8.39 17.33 -54.03
C ALA A 52 8.98 18.11 -52.85
N ARG A 53 10.11 18.80 -53.05
CA ARG A 53 10.71 19.65 -52.02
C ARG A 53 9.89 20.90 -51.73
N MET A 54 9.32 21.53 -52.75
CA MET A 54 8.44 22.68 -52.60
C MET A 54 7.12 22.29 -51.90
N GLN A 55 6.57 21.12 -52.22
CA GLN A 55 5.40 20.57 -51.53
C GLN A 55 5.69 20.35 -50.04
N ALA A 56 6.80 19.68 -49.71
CA ALA A 56 7.19 19.46 -48.32
C ALA A 56 7.38 20.76 -47.53
N ALA A 57 7.91 21.81 -48.17
CA ALA A 57 8.03 23.13 -47.57
C ALA A 57 6.67 23.84 -47.41
N CYS A 58 5.75 23.68 -48.37
CA CYS A 58 4.38 24.16 -48.27
C CYS A 58 3.68 23.50 -47.08
N ASP A 59 3.72 22.18 -46.97
CA ASP A 59 3.08 21.41 -45.90
C ASP A 59 3.62 21.84 -44.53
N ALA A 60 4.94 22.01 -44.40
CA ALA A 60 5.56 22.50 -43.16
C ALA A 60 5.11 23.93 -42.81
N GLY A 61 4.97 24.81 -43.81
CA GLY A 61 4.49 26.18 -43.62
C GLY A 61 3.02 26.24 -43.21
N ALA A 62 2.14 25.48 -43.88
CA ALA A 62 0.72 25.41 -43.55
C ALA A 62 0.50 24.86 -42.14
N LEU A 63 1.21 23.78 -41.78
CA LEU A 63 1.14 23.19 -40.44
C LEU A 63 1.64 24.15 -39.36
N ALA A 64 2.76 24.85 -39.60
CA ALA A 64 3.30 25.81 -38.65
C ALA A 64 2.38 27.02 -38.45
N ALA A 65 1.80 27.54 -39.53
CA ALA A 65 0.82 28.61 -39.47
C ALA A 65 -0.43 28.17 -38.71
N ARG A 66 -0.98 26.97 -39.00
CA ARG A 66 -2.14 26.43 -38.31
C ARG A 66 -1.89 26.20 -36.83
N ARG A 67 -0.71 25.70 -36.47
CA ARG A 67 -0.30 25.47 -35.07
C ARG A 67 -0.11 26.77 -34.28
N ALA A 68 0.20 27.88 -34.97
CA ALA A 68 0.35 29.19 -34.33
C ALA A 68 -0.99 29.87 -34.03
N MET A 69 -2.07 29.43 -34.66
CA MET A 69 -3.44 29.89 -34.39
C MET A 69 -3.94 29.28 -33.08
N VAL A 70 -4.48 30.12 -32.20
CA VAL A 70 -5.09 29.69 -30.92
C VAL A 70 -6.59 29.45 -31.08
N ASP A 71 -7.22 30.21 -31.97
CA ASP A 71 -8.62 30.12 -32.40
C ASP A 71 -8.68 30.03 -33.93
N ASP A 72 -9.87 30.13 -34.52
CA ASP A 72 -10.03 30.07 -35.99
C ASP A 72 -9.64 31.39 -36.68
N THR A 73 -9.10 32.37 -35.95
CA THR A 73 -8.73 33.66 -36.54
C THR A 73 -7.33 33.61 -37.17
N PHE A 74 -7.25 33.97 -38.46
CA PHE A 74 -5.99 34.01 -39.20
C PHE A 74 -5.43 35.43 -39.32
N SER A 75 -4.46 35.74 -38.46
CA SER A 75 -3.75 37.02 -38.41
C SER A 75 -2.54 37.08 -39.37
N ALA A 76 -2.01 38.29 -39.57
CA ALA A 76 -0.79 38.48 -40.36
C ALA A 76 0.44 37.83 -39.70
N GLU A 77 0.44 37.73 -38.37
CA GLU A 77 1.47 37.07 -37.58
C GLU A 77 1.51 35.57 -37.87
N HIS A 78 0.36 34.90 -37.94
CA HIS A 78 0.27 33.47 -38.29
C HIS A 78 0.74 33.20 -39.72
N ARG A 79 0.36 34.06 -40.67
CA ARG A 79 0.89 34.03 -42.04
C ARG A 79 2.41 34.12 -42.05
N GLN A 80 2.98 35.05 -41.28
CA GLN A 80 4.43 35.23 -41.23
C GLN A 80 5.15 34.00 -40.65
N VAL A 81 4.57 33.32 -39.66
CA VAL A 81 5.10 32.04 -39.15
C VAL A 81 5.15 31.00 -40.27
N GLY A 82 4.07 30.82 -41.03
CA GLY A 82 4.04 29.89 -42.16
C GLY A 82 5.08 30.22 -43.23
N LEU A 83 5.21 31.50 -43.59
CA LEU A 83 6.21 31.99 -44.54
C LEU A 83 7.64 31.68 -44.07
N ASN A 84 7.94 31.91 -42.78
CA ASN A 84 9.26 31.62 -42.21
C ASN A 84 9.58 30.12 -42.26
N PHE A 85 8.62 29.26 -41.95
CA PHE A 85 8.80 27.80 -42.03
C PHE A 85 8.98 27.32 -43.48
N PHE A 86 8.23 27.89 -44.43
CA PHE A 86 8.43 27.62 -45.85
C PHE A 86 9.84 28.02 -46.29
N ASP A 87 10.26 29.25 -45.98
CA ASP A 87 11.55 29.80 -46.42
C ASP A 87 12.75 29.07 -45.79
N GLN A 88 12.60 28.47 -44.60
CA GLN A 88 13.61 27.60 -44.00
C GLN A 88 13.76 26.26 -44.72
N ASN A 89 12.66 25.69 -45.23
CA ASN A 89 12.65 24.39 -45.89
C ASN A 89 12.92 24.49 -47.40
N PHE A 90 12.65 25.64 -48.00
CA PHE A 90 12.84 25.89 -49.43
C PHE A 90 13.26 27.34 -49.65
N ASN A 91 14.57 27.59 -49.63
CA ASN A 91 15.13 28.93 -49.76
C ASN A 91 15.03 29.48 -51.20
N GLU A 92 15.24 30.78 -51.34
CA GLU A 92 15.26 31.42 -52.65
C GLU A 92 16.44 30.91 -53.50
N GLY A 93 16.18 30.59 -54.77
CA GLY A 93 17.18 30.03 -55.68
C GLY A 93 17.46 28.53 -55.50
N MET A 94 16.81 27.84 -54.55
CA MET A 94 16.91 26.38 -54.44
C MET A 94 16.54 25.71 -55.76
N PHE A 95 17.36 24.75 -56.21
CA PHE A 95 17.19 24.04 -57.49
C PHE A 95 17.19 24.93 -58.75
N GLY A 96 17.53 26.22 -58.62
CA GLY A 96 17.53 27.21 -59.70
C GLY A 96 16.14 27.74 -60.06
N ILE A 97 15.18 27.67 -59.14
CA ILE A 97 13.83 28.21 -59.37
C ILE A 97 13.83 29.75 -59.35
N GLU A 98 13.08 30.34 -60.27
CA GLU A 98 12.91 31.78 -60.44
C GLU A 98 11.47 32.20 -60.11
N SER A 99 11.27 33.49 -59.80
CA SER A 99 9.96 34.09 -59.54
C SER A 99 9.12 33.31 -58.50
N ARG A 100 9.76 32.89 -57.41
CA ARG A 100 9.12 32.14 -56.33
C ARG A 100 8.07 33.00 -55.62
N VAL A 101 6.82 32.54 -55.62
CA VAL A 101 5.69 33.14 -54.89
C VAL A 101 5.15 32.13 -53.91
N ARG A 102 4.78 32.59 -52.72
CA ARG A 102 4.16 31.75 -51.69
C ARG A 102 3.25 32.59 -50.80
N ASP A 103 2.12 32.02 -50.41
CA ASP A 103 1.16 32.65 -49.50
C ASP A 103 0.38 31.60 -48.71
N PHE A 104 -0.15 32.02 -47.56
CA PHE A 104 -1.01 31.22 -46.69
C PHE A 104 -2.27 32.02 -46.32
N THR A 105 -3.41 31.35 -46.39
CA THR A 105 -4.74 31.85 -46.03
C THR A 105 -5.46 30.82 -45.17
N SER A 106 -6.50 31.22 -44.43
CA SER A 106 -7.39 30.30 -43.70
C SER A 106 -8.80 30.45 -44.22
N ASP A 107 -9.61 29.40 -44.10
CA ASP A 107 -11.07 29.53 -44.10
C ASP A 107 -11.60 29.95 -42.71
N ASP A 108 -12.91 30.18 -42.62
CA ASP A 108 -13.60 30.59 -41.40
C ASP A 108 -13.72 29.42 -40.38
N GLU A 109 -13.40 28.19 -40.79
CA GLU A 109 -13.35 26.98 -39.97
C GLU A 109 -11.94 26.65 -39.46
N GLY A 110 -10.98 27.58 -39.63
CA GLY A 110 -9.63 27.45 -39.11
C GLY A 110 -8.73 26.50 -39.90
N THR A 111 -9.08 26.05 -41.11
CA THR A 111 -8.17 25.30 -41.99
C THR A 111 -7.26 26.25 -42.77
N VAL A 112 -5.94 26.08 -42.61
CA VAL A 112 -4.95 26.89 -43.31
C VAL A 112 -4.60 26.26 -44.65
N THR A 113 -4.85 26.98 -45.74
CA THR A 113 -4.44 26.63 -47.10
C THR A 113 -3.22 27.44 -47.53
N GLY A 114 -2.20 26.78 -48.04
CA GLY A 114 -1.01 27.40 -48.61
C GLY A 114 -0.89 27.16 -50.11
N THR A 115 -0.34 28.15 -50.82
CA THR A 115 0.04 28.00 -52.22
C THR A 115 1.48 28.43 -52.40
N ALA A 116 2.26 27.68 -53.17
CA ALA A 116 3.60 28.07 -53.58
C ALA A 116 3.83 27.77 -55.07
N SER A 117 4.46 28.69 -55.77
CA SER A 117 4.71 28.59 -57.21
C SER A 117 6.05 29.19 -57.60
N GLY A 118 6.52 28.83 -58.79
CA GLY A 118 7.74 29.38 -59.38
C GLY A 118 8.02 28.80 -60.75
N ARG A 119 9.03 29.33 -61.42
CA ARG A 119 9.46 28.93 -62.77
C ARG A 119 10.77 28.18 -62.65
N LEU A 120 10.83 26.95 -63.16
CA LEU A 120 12.06 26.15 -63.19
C LEU A 120 12.65 26.17 -64.60
N PRO A 121 13.79 26.87 -64.83
CA PRO A 121 14.47 26.86 -66.11
C PRO A 121 14.98 25.45 -66.45
N THR A 122 14.73 25.02 -67.68
CA THR A 122 15.25 23.75 -68.19
C THR A 122 16.73 23.89 -68.51
N SER A 123 17.52 22.83 -68.31
CA SER A 123 18.96 22.85 -68.61
C SER A 123 19.25 22.37 -70.03
N ILE A 124 18.57 21.32 -70.48
CA ILE A 124 18.83 20.69 -71.78
C ILE A 124 17.70 21.02 -72.75
N MET A 125 16.46 21.06 -72.28
CA MET A 125 15.30 21.28 -73.13
C MET A 125 15.15 22.72 -73.64
N ALA A 126 15.86 23.69 -73.05
CA ALA A 126 15.97 25.05 -73.54
C ALA A 126 16.56 25.09 -74.97
N ALA A 127 17.54 24.23 -75.27
CA ALA A 127 18.12 24.12 -76.61
C ALA A 127 17.12 23.60 -77.67
N PHE A 128 15.99 23.03 -77.23
CA PHE A 128 14.90 22.54 -78.06
C PHE A 128 13.65 23.44 -78.00
N GLY A 129 13.76 24.64 -77.41
CA GLY A 129 12.68 25.63 -77.34
C GLY A 129 11.70 25.48 -76.18
N PHE A 130 12.03 24.65 -75.17
CA PHE A 130 11.27 24.54 -73.92
C PHE A 130 12.06 25.18 -72.79
N ASP A 131 11.94 26.48 -72.61
CA ASP A 131 12.86 27.24 -71.74
C ASP A 131 12.62 27.00 -70.24
N GLU A 132 11.40 26.64 -69.83
CA GLU A 132 11.02 26.53 -68.43
C GLU A 132 9.78 25.66 -68.17
N PHE A 133 9.61 25.25 -66.91
CA PHE A 133 8.39 24.64 -66.39
C PHE A 133 7.79 25.47 -65.25
N ASN A 134 6.48 25.69 -65.29
CA ASN A 134 5.74 26.30 -64.18
C ASN A 134 5.46 25.24 -63.11
N LEU A 135 5.94 25.51 -61.90
CA LEU A 135 5.67 24.72 -60.71
C LEU A 135 4.60 25.41 -59.89
N THR A 136 3.61 24.67 -59.42
CA THR A 136 2.62 25.14 -58.45
C THR A 136 2.26 23.98 -57.55
N VAL A 137 2.33 24.22 -56.25
CA VAL A 137 1.93 23.29 -55.19
C VAL A 137 0.90 23.95 -54.30
N THR A 138 0.00 23.13 -53.78
CA THR A 138 -1.05 23.52 -52.85
C THR A 138 -0.96 22.63 -51.63
N CYS A 139 -1.09 23.19 -50.44
CA CYS A 139 -1.06 22.48 -49.17
C CYS A 139 -2.20 22.94 -48.28
N SER A 140 -2.65 22.09 -47.38
CA SER A 140 -3.69 22.41 -46.40
C SER A 140 -3.35 21.79 -45.04
N ALA A 141 -3.68 22.47 -43.96
CA ALA A 141 -3.50 21.99 -42.60
C ALA A 141 -4.71 22.35 -41.73
N GLU A 142 -5.24 21.35 -41.04
CA GLU A 142 -6.37 21.43 -40.11
C GLU A 142 -5.99 20.69 -38.81
N ILE A 143 -6.55 21.11 -37.68
CA ILE A 143 -6.44 20.36 -36.42
C ILE A 143 -7.60 19.37 -36.38
N ASN A 144 -7.30 18.07 -36.39
CA ASN A 144 -8.30 17.02 -36.30
C ASN A 144 -7.84 15.95 -35.30
N ILE A 145 -8.56 15.77 -34.20
CA ILE A 145 -8.25 14.75 -33.20
C ILE A 145 -8.87 13.42 -33.64
N SER A 146 -8.02 12.45 -33.99
CA SER A 146 -8.40 11.07 -34.30
C SER A 146 -8.55 10.20 -33.04
N ASN A 147 -8.86 8.90 -33.19
CA ASN A 147 -8.99 7.94 -32.08
C ASN A 147 -7.78 8.00 -31.12
N THR A 148 -8.03 8.45 -29.89
CA THR A 148 -6.96 8.72 -28.91
C THR A 148 -7.35 8.21 -27.53
N ASP A 149 -6.39 7.59 -26.83
CA ASP A 149 -6.56 7.17 -25.43
C ASP A 149 -5.73 8.09 -24.53
N ILE A 150 -6.38 8.70 -23.53
CA ILE A 150 -5.78 9.69 -22.64
C ILE A 150 -5.88 9.17 -21.21
N MET A 151 -4.74 9.08 -20.51
CA MET A 151 -4.68 8.64 -19.11
C MET A 151 -4.29 9.81 -18.20
N PHE A 152 -5.16 10.15 -17.26
CA PHE A 152 -4.88 11.14 -16.22
C PHE A 152 -4.33 10.46 -14.98
N VAL A 153 -3.07 10.77 -14.64
CA VAL A 153 -2.48 10.39 -13.35
C VAL A 153 -2.57 11.60 -12.43
N LEU A 154 -3.48 11.55 -11.45
CA LEU A 154 -3.89 12.71 -10.67
C LEU A 154 -3.39 12.62 -9.23
N ASP A 155 -2.54 13.56 -8.80
CA ASP A 155 -2.10 13.66 -7.40
C ASP A 155 -3.29 14.10 -6.53
N VAL A 156 -3.71 13.24 -5.60
CA VAL A 156 -4.74 13.51 -4.59
C VAL A 156 -4.18 13.47 -3.16
N THR A 157 -2.87 13.67 -2.98
CA THR A 157 -2.21 13.74 -1.67
C THR A 157 -2.76 14.89 -0.82
N GLY A 158 -2.59 14.82 0.51
CA GLY A 158 -3.03 15.87 1.43
C GLY A 158 -2.47 17.26 1.12
N SER A 159 -1.35 17.35 0.37
CA SER A 159 -0.76 18.61 -0.08
C SER A 159 -1.57 19.34 -1.16
N MET A 160 -2.50 18.63 -1.80
CA MET A 160 -3.43 19.11 -2.83
C MET A 160 -4.73 19.64 -2.24
N ALA A 161 -4.94 19.52 -0.92
CA ALA A 161 -6.15 20.02 -0.26
C ALA A 161 -6.38 21.52 -0.47
N GLY A 162 -7.66 21.93 -0.46
CA GLY A 162 -8.07 23.32 -0.67
C GLY A 162 -8.16 23.68 -2.15
N SER A 163 -7.57 24.80 -2.55
CA SER A 163 -7.73 25.35 -3.90
C SER A 163 -7.05 24.54 -5.01
N LYS A 164 -5.99 23.78 -4.69
CA LYS A 164 -5.23 23.03 -5.70
C LYS A 164 -6.04 21.87 -6.30
N ILE A 165 -6.72 21.08 -5.46
CA ILE A 165 -7.56 19.97 -5.94
C ILE A 165 -8.79 20.47 -6.71
N VAL A 166 -9.31 21.65 -6.34
CA VAL A 166 -10.40 22.31 -7.09
C VAL A 166 -9.88 22.73 -8.47
N GLY A 167 -8.75 23.43 -8.53
CA GLY A 167 -8.14 23.83 -9.81
C GLY A 167 -7.73 22.65 -10.69
N LEU A 168 -7.28 21.53 -10.10
CA LEU A 168 -7.00 20.29 -10.85
C LEU A 168 -8.26 19.74 -11.51
N ARG A 169 -9.39 19.70 -10.78
CA ARG A 169 -10.68 19.25 -11.34
C ARG A 169 -11.14 20.17 -12.47
N ASP A 170 -11.06 21.47 -12.25
CA ASP A 170 -11.44 22.46 -13.27
C ASP A 170 -10.56 22.34 -14.52
N ALA A 171 -9.25 22.14 -14.36
CA ALA A 171 -8.34 21.93 -15.47
C ALA A 171 -8.61 20.63 -16.25
N VAL A 172 -8.95 19.53 -15.56
CA VAL A 172 -9.29 18.26 -16.21
C VAL A 172 -10.61 18.38 -16.98
N MET A 173 -11.62 19.04 -16.42
CA MET A 173 -12.88 19.27 -17.12
C MET A 173 -12.69 20.21 -18.32
N GLY A 174 -11.93 21.28 -18.17
CA GLY A 174 -11.63 22.19 -19.29
C GLY A 174 -10.82 21.50 -20.41
N PHE A 175 -9.91 20.58 -20.06
CA PHE A 175 -9.24 19.74 -21.05
C PHE A 175 -10.22 18.81 -21.76
N TYR A 176 -11.11 18.14 -21.03
CA TYR A 176 -12.15 17.27 -21.61
C TYR A 176 -13.00 18.05 -22.61
N ASP A 177 -13.53 19.21 -22.22
CA ASP A 177 -14.36 20.04 -23.09
C ASP A 177 -13.60 20.45 -24.36
N THR A 178 -12.33 20.87 -24.22
CA THR A 178 -11.49 21.27 -25.36
C THR A 178 -11.21 20.11 -26.32
N VAL A 179 -10.97 18.90 -25.80
CA VAL A 179 -10.71 17.73 -26.63
C VAL A 179 -11.98 17.25 -27.30
N GLU A 180 -13.11 17.24 -26.59
CA GLU A 180 -14.41 16.86 -27.15
C GLU A 180 -14.81 17.81 -28.30
N ASP A 181 -14.67 19.12 -28.11
CA ASP A 181 -14.97 20.13 -29.16
C ASP A 181 -14.08 19.97 -30.41
N ALA A 182 -12.87 19.46 -30.25
CA ALA A 182 -11.92 19.22 -31.35
C ALA A 182 -11.93 17.77 -31.87
N THR A 183 -12.78 16.89 -31.33
CA THR A 183 -12.90 15.49 -31.74
C THR A 183 -13.82 15.41 -32.96
N ALA A 184 -13.34 14.78 -34.03
CA ALA A 184 -14.18 14.56 -35.21
C ALA A 184 -15.33 13.59 -34.91
N ASP A 185 -16.49 13.76 -35.57
CA ASP A 185 -17.70 12.93 -35.38
C ASP A 185 -17.46 11.40 -35.50
N ALA A 186 -16.42 11.00 -36.24
CA ALA A 186 -16.05 9.59 -36.45
C ALA A 186 -14.94 9.08 -35.52
N ALA A 187 -14.39 9.94 -34.65
CA ALA A 187 -13.29 9.60 -33.75
C ALA A 187 -13.80 9.20 -32.36
N GLN A 188 -13.11 8.25 -31.74
CA GLN A 188 -13.36 7.78 -30.40
C GLN A 188 -12.20 8.19 -29.50
N VAL A 189 -12.46 9.11 -28.58
CA VAL A 189 -11.53 9.46 -27.51
C VAL A 189 -11.91 8.70 -26.24
N ARG A 190 -10.95 8.00 -25.62
CA ARG A 190 -11.15 7.24 -24.38
C ARG A 190 -10.32 7.85 -23.27
N TYR A 191 -10.94 8.08 -22.12
CA TYR A 191 -10.28 8.67 -20.95
C TYR A 191 -10.14 7.63 -19.83
N GLY A 192 -8.93 7.54 -19.26
CA GLY A 192 -8.64 6.77 -18.05
C GLY A 192 -8.18 7.70 -16.93
N PHE A 193 -8.49 7.34 -15.68
CA PHE A 193 -8.14 8.14 -14.51
C PHE A 193 -7.49 7.26 -13.44
N VAL A 194 -6.31 7.67 -12.98
CA VAL A 194 -5.55 7.03 -11.90
C VAL A 194 -5.25 8.10 -10.84
N PRO A 195 -6.15 8.33 -9.88
CA PRO A 195 -5.84 9.17 -8.74
C PRO A 195 -4.83 8.44 -7.84
N TYR A 196 -3.70 9.09 -7.53
CA TYR A 196 -2.68 8.54 -6.64
C TYR A 196 -2.48 9.45 -5.42
N SER A 197 -2.25 8.84 -4.26
CA SER A 197 -1.72 9.54 -3.08
C SER A 197 -0.44 8.88 -2.59
N GLN A 198 -0.56 7.94 -1.66
CA GLN A 198 0.50 6.99 -1.27
C GLN A 198 0.24 5.59 -1.86
N GLN A 199 -1.00 5.32 -2.27
CA GLN A 199 -1.50 4.04 -2.79
C GLN A 199 -2.49 4.35 -3.91
N ALA A 200 -2.72 3.37 -4.81
CA ALA A 200 -3.74 3.45 -5.85
C ALA A 200 -4.94 2.57 -5.46
N ASN A 201 -6.17 3.05 -5.68
CA ASN A 201 -7.38 2.26 -5.44
C ASN A 201 -7.84 1.58 -6.73
N VAL A 202 -7.21 0.45 -7.04
CA VAL A 202 -7.52 -0.39 -8.21
C VAL A 202 -7.73 -1.85 -7.84
N GLY A 203 -7.71 -2.19 -6.56
CA GLY A 203 -7.73 -3.57 -6.07
C GLY A 203 -8.93 -4.38 -6.52
N PHE A 204 -10.12 -3.78 -6.58
CA PHE A 204 -11.32 -4.46 -7.07
C PHE A 204 -11.37 -4.66 -8.60
N LEU A 205 -10.45 -4.04 -9.34
CA LEU A 205 -10.28 -4.24 -10.79
C LEU A 205 -9.22 -5.31 -11.09
N LEU A 206 -8.36 -5.63 -10.12
CA LEU A 206 -7.33 -6.65 -10.28
C LEU A 206 -7.93 -8.05 -10.08
N PRO A 207 -7.61 -9.01 -10.96
CA PRO A 207 -7.95 -10.41 -10.72
C PRO A 207 -7.35 -10.91 -9.40
N ARG A 208 -8.09 -11.76 -8.68
CA ARG A 208 -7.67 -12.29 -7.36
C ARG A 208 -6.30 -12.98 -7.43
N GLU A 209 -6.01 -13.69 -8.51
CA GLU A 209 -4.75 -14.38 -8.75
C GLU A 209 -3.53 -13.45 -8.86
N HIS A 210 -3.75 -12.16 -9.09
CA HIS A 210 -2.73 -11.11 -9.14
C HIS A 210 -2.52 -10.41 -7.79
N MET A 211 -3.29 -10.78 -6.76
CA MET A 211 -3.21 -10.25 -5.40
C MET A 211 -2.45 -11.21 -4.47
N ALA A 212 -1.55 -10.64 -3.65
CA ALA A 212 -0.68 -11.40 -2.76
C ALA A 212 -1.44 -12.16 -1.66
N ASN A 213 -0.99 -13.35 -1.32
CA ASN A 213 -1.45 -14.18 -0.21
C ASN A 213 -0.65 -13.95 1.07
N SER A 214 0.53 -13.33 0.97
CA SER A 214 1.32 -12.89 2.12
C SER A 214 1.93 -11.51 1.86
N HIS A 215 2.06 -10.73 2.93
CA HIS A 215 2.69 -9.42 2.91
C HIS A 215 3.20 -9.04 4.29
N THR A 216 4.26 -8.25 4.31
CA THR A 216 4.87 -7.72 5.53
C THR A 216 4.33 -6.33 5.84
N TYR A 217 3.71 -6.16 7.01
CA TYR A 217 3.25 -4.87 7.50
C TYR A 217 4.17 -4.32 8.59
N GLN A 218 4.44 -3.01 8.58
CA GLN A 218 5.12 -2.34 9.69
C GLN A 218 4.16 -2.24 10.88
N SER A 219 4.17 -3.21 11.79
CA SER A 219 3.15 -3.35 12.82
C SER A 219 3.77 -3.64 14.20
N ARG A 220 3.00 -4.32 15.06
CA ARG A 220 3.39 -4.71 16.42
C ARG A 220 2.85 -6.08 16.80
N VAL A 221 3.60 -6.80 17.62
CA VAL A 221 3.23 -8.10 18.20
C VAL A 221 3.02 -7.92 19.70
N ALA A 222 1.90 -8.44 20.22
CA ALA A 222 1.65 -8.46 21.67
C ALA A 222 2.48 -9.56 22.33
N ARG A 223 3.23 -9.20 23.37
CA ARG A 223 3.98 -10.17 24.17
C ARG A 223 3.26 -10.45 25.47
N PHE A 224 3.25 -11.71 25.84
CA PHE A 224 2.67 -12.19 27.09
C PHE A 224 3.74 -12.88 27.93
N ARG A 225 3.56 -12.84 29.24
CA ARG A 225 4.44 -13.54 30.18
C ARG A 225 3.62 -14.32 31.19
N GLU A 226 4.26 -15.32 31.76
CA GLU A 226 3.71 -16.06 32.88
C GLU A 226 3.94 -15.28 34.18
N GLU A 227 2.90 -15.20 34.99
CA GLU A 227 2.94 -14.66 36.35
C GLU A 227 2.41 -15.71 37.30
N PHE A 228 3.21 -16.02 38.33
CA PHE A 228 2.86 -17.00 39.36
C PHE A 228 2.51 -16.27 40.64
N THR A 229 1.27 -16.45 41.12
CA THR A 229 0.86 -15.96 42.44
C THR A 229 0.91 -17.11 43.43
N PHE A 230 1.76 -16.95 44.45
CA PHE A 230 1.83 -17.87 45.57
C PHE A 230 0.87 -17.42 46.66
N ILE A 231 -0.05 -18.31 47.04
CA ILE A 231 -0.96 -18.11 48.17
C ILE A 231 -0.51 -19.09 49.25
N PRO A 232 0.11 -18.59 50.34
CA PRO A 232 0.52 -19.46 51.42
C PRO A 232 -0.71 -20.08 52.07
N GLY A 233 -0.57 -21.35 52.43
CA GLY A 233 -1.48 -22.07 53.29
C GLY A 233 -1.53 -21.50 54.70
N ASN A 234 -2.25 -22.17 55.59
CA ASN A 234 -2.33 -21.77 56.99
C ASN A 234 -1.14 -22.26 57.85
N GLY A 235 -0.18 -22.96 57.24
CA GLY A 235 1.05 -23.43 57.91
C GLY A 235 0.81 -24.48 58.99
N ILE A 236 -0.34 -25.15 58.97
CA ILE A 236 -0.69 -26.24 59.88
C ILE A 236 -0.47 -27.56 59.16
N GLU A 237 0.27 -28.48 59.78
CA GLU A 237 0.42 -29.85 59.29
C GLU A 237 -0.50 -30.80 60.08
N VAL A 238 -0.89 -31.92 59.44
CA VAL A 238 -1.64 -32.97 60.14
C VAL A 238 -0.79 -33.49 61.30
N GLY A 239 -1.33 -33.43 62.51
CA GLY A 239 -0.59 -33.80 63.73
C GLY A 239 -0.19 -32.61 64.60
N ASP A 240 -0.24 -31.38 64.09
CA ASP A 240 0.06 -30.19 64.89
C ASP A 240 -1.00 -29.93 65.97
N GLU A 241 -0.57 -29.34 67.08
CA GLU A 241 -1.49 -28.92 68.14
C GLU A 241 -2.09 -27.54 67.81
N MET A 242 -3.41 -27.51 67.59
CA MET A 242 -4.17 -26.29 67.32
C MET A 242 -4.88 -25.80 68.59
N VAL A 243 -4.78 -24.50 68.88
CA VAL A 243 -5.53 -23.87 69.96
C VAL A 243 -6.93 -23.52 69.48
N LEU A 244 -7.94 -24.14 70.08
CA LEU A 244 -9.35 -23.85 69.81
C LEU A 244 -9.84 -22.65 70.62
N SER A 245 -9.42 -22.55 71.89
CA SER A 245 -9.73 -21.41 72.76
C SER A 245 -8.68 -21.26 73.86
N ASP A 246 -8.49 -20.04 74.35
CA ASP A 246 -7.67 -19.74 75.53
C ASP A 246 -8.32 -18.58 76.28
N GLN A 247 -9.17 -18.90 77.26
CA GLN A 247 -9.99 -17.90 77.96
C GLN A 247 -10.38 -18.37 79.36
N THR A 248 -10.93 -17.45 80.16
CA THR A 248 -11.48 -17.82 81.47
C THR A 248 -12.90 -18.33 81.32
N GLU A 249 -13.15 -19.57 81.75
CA GLU A 249 -14.46 -20.23 81.65
C GLU A 249 -14.89 -20.79 83.01
N TRP A 250 -16.19 -21.09 83.15
CA TRP A 250 -16.69 -21.86 84.28
C TRP A 250 -16.31 -23.34 84.10
N LEU A 251 -15.79 -23.94 85.16
CA LEU A 251 -15.33 -25.32 85.20
C LEU A 251 -16.40 -26.22 85.82
N PRO A 252 -16.60 -27.44 85.30
CA PRO A 252 -17.57 -28.36 85.86
C PRO A 252 -17.09 -28.90 87.22
N ARG A 253 -18.03 -29.37 88.04
CA ARG A 253 -17.77 -30.04 89.32
C ARG A 253 -17.34 -31.51 89.19
N ASP A 254 -17.19 -31.96 87.96
CA ASP A 254 -16.78 -33.30 87.57
C ASP A 254 -16.09 -33.18 86.21
N ILE A 255 -14.85 -33.68 86.14
CA ILE A 255 -13.99 -33.63 84.96
C ILE A 255 -14.69 -34.28 83.76
N ALA A 256 -15.51 -35.31 83.94
CA ALA A 256 -16.23 -35.95 82.83
C ALA A 256 -17.21 -35.01 82.09
N ASN A 257 -17.54 -33.84 82.68
CA ASN A 257 -18.51 -32.89 82.13
C ASN A 257 -17.87 -31.65 81.46
N PHE A 258 -16.56 -31.65 81.18
CA PHE A 258 -15.95 -30.59 80.38
C PHE A 258 -16.66 -30.47 79.01
N GLY A 259 -16.92 -29.24 78.58
CA GLY A 259 -17.62 -28.95 77.33
C GLY A 259 -19.13 -29.21 77.32
N THR A 260 -19.75 -29.61 78.43
CA THR A 260 -21.21 -29.83 78.49
C THR A 260 -21.98 -28.51 78.63
N SER A 261 -23.19 -28.43 78.09
CA SER A 261 -24.04 -27.22 78.20
C SER A 261 -24.92 -27.17 79.46
N GLY A 262 -24.94 -28.25 80.26
CA GLY A 262 -25.81 -28.39 81.42
C GLY A 262 -25.33 -27.54 82.61
N ILE A 263 -26.00 -26.41 82.88
CA ILE A 263 -25.63 -25.47 83.96
C ILE A 263 -25.48 -26.14 85.34
N ASN A 264 -26.21 -27.23 85.61
CA ASN A 264 -26.14 -27.94 86.88
C ASN A 264 -24.77 -28.62 87.12
N ASN A 265 -24.04 -28.94 86.05
CA ASN A 265 -22.69 -29.51 86.14
C ASN A 265 -21.67 -28.49 86.65
N TYR A 266 -21.95 -27.20 86.56
CA TYR A 266 -21.05 -26.11 86.95
C TYR A 266 -21.37 -25.53 88.34
N ARG A 267 -22.33 -26.13 89.05
CA ARG A 267 -22.81 -25.67 90.36
C ARG A 267 -22.14 -26.40 91.52
N PHE A 268 -21.35 -25.67 92.29
CA PHE A 268 -20.58 -26.12 93.43
C PHE A 268 -21.31 -25.84 94.76
N ARG A 269 -21.06 -26.70 95.75
CA ARG A 269 -21.63 -26.62 97.11
C ARG A 269 -21.16 -25.36 97.83
N THR A 270 -22.06 -24.45 98.19
CA THR A 270 -21.77 -23.21 98.92
C THR A 270 -22.08 -23.26 100.43
N SER A 271 -22.71 -24.34 100.89
CA SER A 271 -23.23 -24.50 102.26
C SER A 271 -22.90 -25.90 102.79
N ASN A 272 -23.02 -26.10 104.11
CA ASN A 272 -22.47 -27.23 104.86
C ASN A 272 -20.93 -27.20 104.82
N ALA A 273 -20.30 -26.94 105.97
CA ALA A 273 -18.87 -26.63 106.05
C ALA A 273 -18.01 -27.71 105.38
N SER A 274 -18.26 -28.99 105.70
CA SER A 274 -17.52 -30.12 105.13
C SER A 274 -17.73 -30.25 103.61
N ALA A 275 -18.97 -30.12 103.12
CA ALA A 275 -19.28 -30.22 101.70
C ALA A 275 -18.77 -29.02 100.87
N ARG A 276 -18.76 -27.82 101.47
CA ARG A 276 -18.18 -26.61 100.87
C ARG A 276 -16.66 -26.73 100.80
N THR A 277 -15.99 -27.16 101.87
CA THR A 277 -14.54 -27.37 101.87
C THR A 277 -14.14 -28.41 100.83
N ALA A 278 -14.89 -29.51 100.68
CA ALA A 278 -14.67 -30.48 99.62
C ALA A 278 -14.79 -29.87 98.22
N ALA A 279 -15.81 -29.03 97.98
CA ALA A 279 -16.00 -28.35 96.69
C ALA A 279 -14.91 -27.29 96.40
N GLN A 280 -14.41 -26.62 97.43
CA GLN A 280 -13.27 -25.69 97.32
C GLN A 280 -11.98 -26.43 96.99
N ASN A 281 -11.70 -27.54 97.69
CA ASN A 281 -10.54 -28.39 97.42
C ASN A 281 -10.59 -28.95 96.00
N PHE A 282 -11.77 -29.39 95.52
CA PHE A 282 -11.92 -29.84 94.14
C PHE A 282 -11.62 -28.72 93.12
N CYS A 283 -12.15 -27.51 93.36
CA CYS A 283 -11.89 -26.37 92.50
C CYS A 283 -10.41 -25.97 92.45
N TRP A 284 -9.71 -25.99 93.58
CA TRP A 284 -8.34 -25.49 93.68
C TRP A 284 -7.24 -26.52 93.46
N ASN A 285 -7.51 -27.79 93.75
CA ASN A 285 -6.48 -28.83 93.75
C ASN A 285 -6.74 -29.91 92.70
N ASP A 286 -8.01 -30.23 92.43
CA ASP A 286 -8.36 -31.37 91.56
C ASP A 286 -8.65 -30.94 90.10
N LEU A 287 -9.09 -29.69 89.89
CA LEU A 287 -9.40 -29.13 88.57
C LEU A 287 -8.21 -28.50 87.82
N PRO A 288 -7.18 -27.94 88.45
CA PRO A 288 -5.98 -27.55 87.73
C PRO A 288 -5.25 -28.78 87.19
N GLY A 289 -4.94 -28.78 85.90
CA GLY A 289 -4.32 -29.92 85.23
C GLY A 289 -4.68 -30.00 83.76
N THR A 290 -4.26 -31.10 83.12
CA THR A 290 -4.49 -31.37 81.69
C THR A 290 -5.38 -32.58 81.53
N TYR A 291 -6.46 -32.46 80.76
CA TYR A 291 -7.45 -33.53 80.55
C TYR A 291 -7.75 -33.71 79.07
N THR A 292 -7.83 -34.95 78.58
CA THR A 292 -8.22 -35.23 77.18
C THR A 292 -9.64 -35.79 77.14
N ILE A 293 -10.57 -35.02 76.56
CA ILE A 293 -12.01 -35.32 76.58
C ILE A 293 -12.60 -35.00 75.21
N GLY A 294 -13.26 -35.99 74.60
CA GLY A 294 -13.93 -35.82 73.31
C GLY A 294 -13.00 -35.54 72.12
N GLY A 295 -11.71 -35.84 72.25
CA GLY A 295 -10.67 -35.54 71.24
C GLY A 295 -9.93 -34.21 71.47
N ASP A 296 -10.39 -33.41 72.43
CA ASP A 296 -9.78 -32.13 72.79
C ASP A 296 -8.98 -32.25 74.09
N THR A 297 -7.87 -31.53 74.18
CA THR A 297 -7.07 -31.37 75.39
C THR A 297 -7.44 -30.07 76.10
N TRP A 298 -7.75 -30.18 77.38
CA TRP A 298 -8.17 -29.10 78.26
C TRP A 298 -7.09 -28.85 79.29
N GLU A 299 -6.34 -27.76 79.17
CA GLU A 299 -5.37 -27.32 80.17
C GLU A 299 -6.01 -26.24 81.05
N VAL A 300 -6.17 -26.54 82.33
CA VAL A 300 -6.85 -25.69 83.30
C VAL A 300 -5.84 -25.13 84.29
N SER A 301 -5.84 -23.81 84.44
CA SER A 301 -4.96 -23.10 85.38
C SER A 301 -5.70 -21.94 86.05
N ASN A 302 -5.11 -21.37 87.11
CA ASN A 302 -5.60 -20.17 87.78
C ASN A 302 -7.07 -20.28 88.25
N THR A 303 -7.43 -21.42 88.85
CA THR A 303 -8.79 -21.70 89.31
C THR A 303 -9.20 -20.84 90.50
N GLN A 304 -10.43 -20.34 90.49
CA GLN A 304 -11.03 -19.50 91.51
C GLN A 304 -12.42 -20.02 91.86
N TYR A 305 -12.65 -20.21 93.16
CA TYR A 305 -13.94 -20.56 93.71
C TYR A 305 -14.74 -19.28 94.01
N VAL A 306 -15.89 -19.12 93.39
CA VAL A 306 -16.72 -17.90 93.49
C VAL A 306 -18.12 -18.26 93.99
N THR A 307 -18.61 -17.56 95.01
CA THR A 307 -19.95 -17.78 95.59
C THR A 307 -20.98 -16.82 95.01
N GLY A 308 -22.26 -17.22 94.98
CA GLY A 308 -23.36 -16.33 94.56
C GLY A 308 -23.47 -16.15 93.04
N VAL A 309 -22.83 -17.02 92.27
CA VAL A 309 -22.72 -16.94 90.81
C VAL A 309 -24.00 -17.40 90.11
N TRP A 310 -24.62 -18.47 90.62
CA TRP A 310 -25.74 -19.12 89.94
C TRP A 310 -27.10 -18.75 90.57
N SER A 311 -28.05 -18.37 89.73
CA SER A 311 -29.46 -18.16 90.10
C SER A 311 -30.31 -19.42 89.87
N GLY A 312 -31.41 -19.57 90.62
CA GLY A 312 -32.27 -20.78 90.59
C GLY A 312 -31.63 -22.04 91.22
N GLY A 313 -32.36 -23.15 91.30
CA GLY A 313 -31.91 -24.41 91.90
C GLY A 313 -31.69 -24.37 93.42
N SER A 314 -31.06 -25.41 93.98
CA SER A 314 -30.81 -25.51 95.42
C SER A 314 -29.93 -24.35 95.91
N SER A 315 -30.35 -23.69 96.99
CA SER A 315 -29.56 -22.66 97.69
C SER A 315 -28.18 -23.16 98.11
N ASN A 316 -28.05 -24.46 98.30
CA ASN A 316 -26.81 -25.12 98.71
C ASN A 316 -25.77 -25.20 97.59
N ASN A 317 -26.13 -24.93 96.33
CA ASN A 317 -25.25 -25.08 95.15
C ASN A 317 -25.16 -23.80 94.30
N ARG A 318 -24.90 -22.65 94.95
CA ARG A 318 -24.80 -21.33 94.28
C ARG A 318 -23.37 -20.85 94.02
N ALA A 319 -22.38 -21.70 94.23
CA ALA A 319 -21.00 -21.39 93.89
C ALA A 319 -20.62 -21.96 92.53
N GLY A 320 -19.57 -21.43 91.92
CA GLY A 320 -18.95 -21.96 90.71
C GLY A 320 -17.43 -21.91 90.84
N CYS A 321 -16.75 -22.76 90.08
CA CYS A 321 -15.31 -22.67 89.88
C CYS A 321 -15.05 -22.08 88.50
N ARG A 322 -14.19 -21.08 88.38
CA ARG A 322 -13.74 -20.55 87.08
C ARG A 322 -12.22 -20.63 87.00
N GLY A 323 -11.67 -20.84 85.81
CA GLY A 323 -10.22 -20.86 85.60
C GLY A 323 -9.89 -20.48 84.16
N ARG A 324 -8.61 -20.22 83.89
CA ARG A 324 -8.12 -20.08 82.52
C ARG A 324 -8.06 -21.47 81.92
N VAL A 325 -8.75 -21.66 80.80
CA VAL A 325 -8.83 -22.91 80.06
C VAL A 325 -8.19 -22.66 78.70
N ARG A 326 -7.10 -23.37 78.42
CA ARG A 326 -6.52 -23.49 77.09
C ARG A 326 -6.97 -24.82 76.51
N LYS A 327 -7.82 -24.74 75.48
CA LYS A 327 -8.37 -25.90 74.78
C LYS A 327 -7.60 -26.09 73.49
N THR A 328 -7.03 -27.27 73.29
CA THR A 328 -6.29 -27.63 72.08
C THR A 328 -6.85 -28.91 71.46
N ARG A 329 -6.59 -29.12 70.16
CA ARG A 329 -6.80 -30.42 69.50
C ARG A 329 -5.70 -30.67 68.48
N ILE A 330 -5.57 -31.92 68.06
CA ILE A 330 -4.69 -32.27 66.95
C ILE A 330 -5.36 -31.90 65.62
N ALA A 331 -4.59 -31.23 64.75
CA ALA A 331 -4.99 -30.87 63.39
C ALA A 331 -5.30 -32.11 62.57
N THR A 332 -6.40 -32.05 61.82
CA THR A 332 -6.84 -33.08 60.87
C THR A 332 -6.67 -32.59 59.44
N GLN A 333 -6.84 -33.47 58.44
CA GLN A 333 -6.70 -33.09 57.03
C GLN A 333 -7.61 -31.92 56.64
N ASP A 334 -8.80 -31.83 57.22
CA ASP A 334 -9.76 -30.75 56.94
C ASP A 334 -9.31 -29.38 57.48
N ASP A 335 -8.34 -29.36 58.41
CA ASP A 335 -7.75 -28.13 58.94
C ASP A 335 -6.57 -27.62 58.12
N VAL A 336 -5.98 -28.47 57.28
CA VAL A 336 -4.80 -28.09 56.48
C VAL A 336 -5.28 -27.32 55.26
N ILE A 337 -4.84 -26.06 55.17
CA ILE A 337 -4.96 -25.29 53.93
C ILE A 337 -3.59 -25.36 53.27
N GLU A 338 -3.51 -26.09 52.16
CA GLU A 338 -2.27 -26.26 51.40
C GLU A 338 -1.86 -24.99 50.65
N ASP A 339 -0.56 -24.84 50.42
CA ASP A 339 -0.01 -23.80 49.56
C ASP A 339 -0.55 -23.93 48.13
N GLN A 340 -0.96 -22.81 47.54
CA GLN A 340 -1.44 -22.77 46.17
C GLN A 340 -0.54 -21.90 45.31
N THR A 341 -0.22 -22.40 44.12
CA THR A 341 0.44 -21.60 43.08
C THR A 341 -0.52 -21.46 41.91
N ILE A 342 -0.93 -20.23 41.62
CA ILE A 342 -1.79 -19.90 40.48
C ILE A 342 -0.90 -19.40 39.35
N ARG A 343 -0.93 -20.07 38.20
CA ARG A 343 -0.31 -19.60 36.94
C ARG A 343 -1.31 -18.72 36.18
N ASN A 344 -0.92 -17.49 35.89
CA ASN A 344 -1.65 -16.58 35.01
C ASN A 344 -0.77 -16.21 33.81
N VAL A 345 -1.40 -16.02 32.64
CA VAL A 345 -0.77 -15.40 31.48
C VAL A 345 -1.23 -13.96 31.42
N VAL A 346 -0.29 -13.03 31.50
CA VAL A 346 -0.57 -11.59 31.55
C VAL A 346 0.11 -10.87 30.39
N TRP A 347 -0.55 -9.84 29.89
CA TRP A 347 0.02 -8.95 28.89
C TRP A 347 1.27 -8.26 29.45
N GLN A 348 2.35 -8.26 28.68
CA GLN A 348 3.62 -7.65 29.05
C GLN A 348 3.80 -6.29 28.38
N ASP A 349 3.91 -6.28 27.06
CA ASP A 349 4.15 -5.09 26.23
C ASP A 349 3.91 -5.38 24.74
N TYR A 350 4.20 -4.39 23.89
CA TYR A 350 4.23 -4.54 22.44
C TYR A 350 5.68 -4.50 21.93
N LEU A 351 6.01 -5.44 21.03
CA LEU A 351 7.21 -5.38 20.20
C LEU A 351 6.85 -4.80 18.84
N TYR A 352 7.52 -3.73 18.41
CA TYR A 352 7.30 -3.07 17.12
C TYR A 352 8.30 -3.56 16.09
N CYS A 353 7.81 -4.05 14.96
CA CYS A 353 8.61 -4.76 13.97
C CYS A 353 7.81 -4.96 12.67
N PRO A 354 8.51 -5.25 11.55
CA PRO A 354 7.85 -5.79 10.36
C PRO A 354 7.27 -7.17 10.70
N VAL A 355 5.97 -7.34 10.46
CA VAL A 355 5.25 -8.60 10.68
C VAL A 355 4.88 -9.19 9.33
N ASP A 356 5.40 -10.37 9.03
CA ASP A 356 4.94 -11.18 7.91
C ASP A 356 3.66 -11.93 8.31
N THR A 357 2.73 -12.02 7.37
CA THR A 357 1.45 -12.71 7.57
C THR A 357 1.55 -14.22 7.32
N ASP A 358 2.69 -14.71 6.83
CA ASP A 358 2.97 -16.15 6.63
C ASP A 358 4.01 -16.69 7.64
N ASP A 359 4.22 -15.98 8.76
CA ASP A 359 5.20 -16.33 9.81
C ASP A 359 4.51 -16.82 11.08
N ASP A 360 4.85 -18.04 11.51
CA ASP A 360 4.35 -18.67 12.74
C ASP A 360 4.95 -18.04 14.01
N THR A 361 6.05 -17.31 13.89
CA THR A 361 6.71 -16.61 15.01
C THR A 361 7.03 -15.14 14.68
N PRO A 362 6.00 -14.30 14.49
CA PRO A 362 6.18 -12.91 14.10
C PRO A 362 7.16 -12.17 15.01
N CYS A 363 8.23 -11.65 14.40
CA CYS A 363 9.30 -10.92 15.10
C CYS A 363 10.06 -11.74 16.14
N ASP A 364 10.21 -13.04 15.89
CA ASP A 364 10.85 -14.01 16.79
C ASP A 364 10.21 -14.06 18.18
N VAL A 365 8.92 -13.71 18.28
CA VAL A 365 8.15 -13.77 19.54
C VAL A 365 7.50 -15.14 19.68
N THR A 366 7.80 -15.82 20.78
CA THR A 366 7.07 -17.03 21.20
C THR A 366 6.35 -16.74 22.50
N ASN A 367 5.03 -16.63 22.44
CA ASN A 367 4.19 -16.41 23.61
C ASN A 367 3.97 -17.71 24.40
N PRO A 368 3.76 -17.65 25.73
CA PRO A 368 3.40 -18.81 26.53
C PRO A 368 2.13 -19.49 26.00
N ALA A 369 1.98 -20.80 26.27
CA ALA A 369 0.72 -21.50 26.05
C ALA A 369 -0.45 -20.78 26.78
N ASP A 370 -1.63 -20.82 26.18
CA ASP A 370 -2.87 -20.14 26.60
C ASP A 370 -2.90 -18.61 26.37
N SER A 371 -1.89 -18.06 25.68
CA SER A 371 -1.93 -16.67 25.22
C SER A 371 -3.04 -16.48 24.16
N PRO A 372 -3.67 -15.29 24.07
CA PRO A 372 -4.61 -14.99 22.99
C PRO A 372 -3.98 -15.17 21.60
N PRO A 373 -4.79 -15.52 20.57
CA PRO A 373 -4.32 -15.59 19.18
C PRO A 373 -3.68 -14.27 18.73
N GLY A 374 -2.49 -14.38 18.14
CA GLY A 374 -1.76 -13.25 17.57
C GLY A 374 -1.64 -13.34 16.05
N TRP A 375 -0.54 -12.75 15.54
CA TRP A 375 -0.27 -12.63 14.12
C TRP A 375 0.01 -13.99 13.47
N GLU A 376 0.48 -14.96 14.26
CA GLU A 376 0.69 -16.36 13.88
C GLU A 376 -0.60 -17.08 13.44
N THR A 377 -1.78 -16.45 13.64
CA THR A 377 -3.08 -17.00 13.24
C THR A 377 -3.71 -16.28 12.04
N VAL A 378 -3.03 -15.27 11.50
CA VAL A 378 -3.54 -14.44 10.41
C VAL A 378 -3.20 -15.09 9.07
N ASP A 379 -4.21 -15.47 8.30
CA ASP A 379 -4.06 -15.88 6.90
C ASP A 379 -4.54 -14.76 5.98
N LEU A 380 -3.61 -14.03 5.37
CA LEU A 380 -3.94 -12.88 4.51
C LEU A 380 -4.72 -13.29 3.25
N SER A 381 -4.63 -14.55 2.81
CA SER A 381 -5.36 -15.03 1.63
C SER A 381 -6.88 -14.97 1.79
N THR A 382 -7.37 -15.03 3.04
CA THR A 382 -8.79 -14.94 3.41
C THR A 382 -9.37 -13.53 3.29
N LEU A 383 -8.51 -12.50 3.22
CA LEU A 383 -8.95 -11.11 3.09
C LEU A 383 -9.91 -10.89 1.92
N TYR A 384 -9.70 -11.63 0.83
CA TYR A 384 -10.40 -11.42 -0.43
C TYR A 384 -11.74 -12.15 -0.55
N ASP A 385 -12.06 -13.02 0.41
CA ASP A 385 -13.34 -13.74 0.41
C ASP A 385 -14.50 -12.78 0.70
N ASP A 386 -14.34 -11.93 1.73
CA ASP A 386 -15.35 -10.97 2.20
C ASP A 386 -14.83 -9.51 2.29
N ASN A 387 -13.65 -9.22 1.73
CA ASN A 387 -12.93 -7.93 1.84
C ASN A 387 -12.63 -7.51 3.29
N GLN A 388 -12.53 -8.47 4.20
CA GLN A 388 -12.33 -8.24 5.62
C GLN A 388 -11.37 -9.26 6.22
N ILE A 389 -10.61 -8.86 7.23
CA ILE A 389 -9.69 -9.73 7.96
C ILE A 389 -9.57 -9.31 9.41
N MET A 390 -9.45 -10.29 10.31
CA MET A 390 -9.19 -10.04 11.73
C MET A 390 -7.69 -9.94 11.96
N LEU A 391 -7.22 -8.84 12.54
CA LEU A 391 -5.80 -8.63 12.88
C LEU A 391 -5.63 -8.31 14.36
N PRO A 392 -4.54 -8.74 15.02
CA PRO A 392 -4.29 -8.54 16.45
C PRO A 392 -3.78 -7.13 16.78
N THR A 393 -4.40 -6.09 16.21
CA THR A 393 -3.96 -4.69 16.36
C THR A 393 -4.70 -3.95 17.48
N GLY A 394 -5.70 -4.58 18.11
CA GLY A 394 -6.52 -4.02 19.18
C GLY A 394 -5.79 -3.83 20.50
N ASN A 395 -6.54 -3.60 21.58
CA ASN A 395 -5.97 -3.47 22.92
C ASN A 395 -5.37 -4.81 23.39
N GLN A 396 -4.16 -4.80 23.94
CA GLN A 396 -3.42 -5.99 24.37
C GLN A 396 -3.33 -7.12 23.32
N GLY A 397 -3.30 -6.78 22.02
CA GLY A 397 -3.27 -7.77 20.93
C GLY A 397 -4.63 -8.36 20.56
N ALA A 398 -5.73 -7.81 21.05
CA ALA A 398 -7.07 -8.27 20.68
C ALA A 398 -7.29 -8.20 19.16
N MET A 399 -7.97 -9.22 18.62
CA MET A 399 -8.34 -9.27 17.21
C MET A 399 -9.39 -8.20 16.89
N VAL A 400 -9.12 -7.39 15.88
CA VAL A 400 -9.99 -6.32 15.37
C VAL A 400 -10.27 -6.58 13.90
N ASN A 401 -11.50 -6.31 13.47
CA ASN A 401 -11.89 -6.43 12.06
C ASN A 401 -11.32 -5.26 11.24
N HIS A 402 -10.66 -5.58 10.13
CA HIS A 402 -10.13 -4.62 9.17
C HIS A 402 -10.77 -4.84 7.81
N VAL A 403 -11.29 -3.78 7.21
CA VAL A 403 -11.88 -3.80 5.88
C VAL A 403 -10.85 -3.31 4.87
N TRP A 404 -10.66 -4.06 3.79
CA TRP A 404 -9.88 -3.60 2.67
C TRP A 404 -10.74 -2.77 1.72
N ASP A 405 -10.28 -1.56 1.41
CA ASP A 405 -11.00 -0.56 0.62
C ASP A 405 -10.60 -0.53 -0.86
N GLY A 406 -9.82 -1.52 -1.30
CA GLY A 406 -9.32 -1.65 -2.67
C GLY A 406 -7.97 -0.95 -2.91
N CYS A 407 -7.38 -0.30 -1.91
CA CYS A 407 -6.05 0.30 -2.07
C CYS A 407 -4.97 -0.79 -2.18
N VAL A 408 -4.06 -0.65 -3.14
CA VAL A 408 -2.94 -1.59 -3.32
C VAL A 408 -1.60 -0.89 -3.06
N GLU A 409 -0.67 -1.69 -2.56
CA GLU A 409 0.76 -1.40 -2.48
C GLU A 409 1.47 -2.06 -3.68
N GLU A 410 2.61 -1.47 -4.05
CA GLU A 410 3.43 -1.91 -5.19
C GLU A 410 3.90 -3.37 -5.04
N ALA A 411 4.18 -4.03 -6.17
CA ALA A 411 4.87 -5.34 -6.19
C ALA A 411 6.27 -5.25 -5.54
N ALA A 412 6.99 -6.37 -5.42
CA ALA A 412 8.30 -6.35 -4.77
C ALA A 412 9.25 -5.31 -5.39
N THR A 413 9.85 -4.50 -4.52
CA THR A 413 10.79 -3.44 -4.85
C THR A 413 12.23 -3.92 -4.60
N VAL A 414 13.19 -3.33 -5.30
CA VAL A 414 14.62 -3.56 -5.04
C VAL A 414 15.24 -2.27 -4.51
N SER A 415 15.73 -2.30 -3.28
CA SER A 415 16.53 -1.20 -2.75
C SER A 415 17.96 -1.29 -3.28
N THR A 416 18.32 -0.41 -4.21
CA THR A 416 19.68 -0.30 -4.75
C THR A 416 20.02 1.15 -5.10
N ASP A 417 21.31 1.46 -5.12
CA ASP A 417 21.80 2.79 -5.49
C ASP A 417 21.92 2.98 -7.00
N THR A 418 21.83 1.90 -7.81
CA THR A 418 21.99 1.95 -9.28
C THR A 418 20.84 1.25 -9.98
N TYR A 419 20.06 2.00 -10.77
CA TYR A 419 18.94 1.49 -11.58
C TYR A 419 19.28 1.36 -13.08
N ASN A 420 20.58 1.38 -13.42
CA ASN A 420 21.06 1.21 -14.78
C ASN A 420 22.16 0.12 -14.85
N PRO A 421 21.89 -1.05 -15.46
CA PRO A 421 20.59 -1.47 -15.99
C PRO A 421 19.55 -1.69 -14.88
N LEU A 422 18.27 -1.77 -15.27
CA LEU A 422 17.17 -2.01 -14.34
C LEU A 422 17.40 -3.30 -13.53
N PRO A 423 17.25 -3.29 -12.19
CA PRO A 423 17.37 -4.50 -11.41
C PRO A 423 16.27 -5.49 -11.79
N ALA A 424 16.63 -6.76 -12.01
CA ALA A 424 15.68 -7.79 -12.48
C ALA A 424 14.52 -8.06 -11.51
N GLY A 425 14.66 -7.68 -10.23
CA GLY A 425 13.62 -7.83 -9.19
C GLY A 425 12.81 -6.57 -8.90
N ALA A 426 13.08 -5.45 -9.58
CA ALA A 426 12.32 -4.20 -9.40
C ALA A 426 11.02 -4.29 -10.22
N PHE A 427 10.04 -5.03 -9.69
CA PHE A 427 8.78 -5.29 -10.40
C PHE A 427 7.81 -4.10 -10.34
N ASP A 428 7.95 -3.27 -9.31
CA ASP A 428 7.21 -2.02 -9.06
C ASP A 428 7.23 -1.04 -10.24
N ILE A 429 8.33 -1.01 -10.98
CA ILE A 429 8.53 -0.10 -12.13
C ILE A 429 8.17 -0.71 -13.49
N ASN A 430 7.72 -1.97 -13.52
CA ASN A 430 7.25 -2.62 -14.74
C ASN A 430 5.75 -2.37 -14.94
N ILE A 431 5.40 -1.35 -15.72
CA ILE A 431 4.00 -0.99 -16.03
C ILE A 431 3.20 -2.11 -16.69
N ASN A 432 3.87 -3.04 -17.38
CA ASN A 432 3.23 -4.17 -18.06
C ASN A 432 3.33 -5.48 -17.24
N LEU A 433 3.59 -5.39 -15.93
CA LEU A 433 3.72 -6.56 -15.08
C LEU A 433 2.41 -7.34 -15.02
N VAL A 434 2.46 -8.59 -15.51
CA VAL A 434 1.45 -9.61 -15.25
C VAL A 434 2.05 -10.58 -14.23
N PRO A 435 1.53 -10.63 -12.98
CA PRO A 435 2.13 -11.45 -11.93
C PRO A 435 2.11 -12.95 -12.23
N ALA A 436 3.27 -13.59 -12.14
CA ALA A 436 3.40 -15.06 -12.29
C ALA A 436 3.77 -15.77 -10.99
N ASN A 437 4.21 -15.03 -9.97
CA ASN A 437 4.61 -15.54 -8.65
C ASN A 437 4.32 -14.50 -7.56
N GLU A 438 4.46 -14.91 -6.30
CA GLU A 438 4.11 -14.11 -5.13
C GLU A 438 4.80 -12.73 -5.08
N ALA A 439 6.10 -12.66 -5.41
CA ALA A 439 6.86 -11.41 -5.38
C ALA A 439 6.37 -10.38 -6.42
N GLN A 440 5.71 -10.84 -7.49
CA GLN A 440 5.18 -9.98 -8.54
C GLN A 440 3.73 -9.53 -8.28
N ARG A 441 3.05 -10.13 -7.29
CA ARG A 441 1.66 -9.80 -7.00
C ARG A 441 1.54 -8.45 -6.31
N TRP A 442 0.43 -7.79 -6.57
CA TRP A 442 0.07 -6.54 -5.89
C TRP A 442 -0.37 -6.85 -4.47
N LYS A 443 0.02 -6.00 -3.54
CA LYS A 443 -0.22 -6.25 -2.11
C LYS A 443 -1.42 -5.43 -1.64
N PRO A 444 -2.31 -5.97 -0.80
CA PRO A 444 -3.42 -5.20 -0.28
C PRO A 444 -2.89 -4.19 0.74
N ALA A 445 -3.26 -2.92 0.57
CA ALA A 445 -2.92 -1.90 1.53
C ALA A 445 -3.91 -1.91 2.69
N LEU A 446 -3.45 -2.37 3.86
CA LEU A 446 -4.24 -2.38 5.09
C LEU A 446 -3.76 -1.26 6.02
N ARG A 447 -4.35 -0.07 5.87
CA ARG A 447 -3.91 1.15 6.60
C ARG A 447 -3.90 1.00 8.11
N ASN A 448 -4.83 0.22 8.65
CA ASN A 448 -4.98 -0.02 10.09
C ASN A 448 -4.21 -1.27 10.58
N ALA A 449 -3.58 -2.03 9.66
CA ALA A 449 -2.60 -3.05 10.00
C ALA A 449 -1.24 -2.42 10.35
N VAL A 450 -0.93 -1.26 9.76
CA VAL A 450 0.32 -0.54 9.97
C VAL A 450 0.24 0.29 11.25
N TRP A 451 1.19 0.08 12.15
CA TRP A 451 1.33 0.91 13.34
C TRP A 451 2.41 1.99 13.10
N LYS A 452 1.98 3.23 12.89
CA LYS A 452 2.90 4.36 12.76
C LYS A 452 3.52 4.70 14.11
N ARG A 453 4.83 4.93 14.11
CA ARG A 453 5.61 5.40 15.27
C ARG A 453 5.41 6.92 15.44
N GLU A 454 4.17 7.39 15.44
CA GLU A 454 3.83 8.79 15.67
C GLU A 454 3.36 8.97 17.12
N ASN A 455 3.77 10.09 17.73
CA ASN A 455 3.46 10.46 19.12
C ASN A 455 1.96 10.26 19.46
N PRO A 456 1.64 9.91 20.72
CA PRO A 456 0.38 9.27 21.15
C PRO A 456 -0.82 10.24 21.18
N GLY A 457 -1.17 10.82 20.04
CA GLY A 457 -2.18 11.87 19.96
C GLY A 457 -3.16 11.80 18.79
N ASN A 458 -2.94 10.99 17.75
CA ASN A 458 -3.91 10.85 16.66
C ASN A 458 -3.62 9.64 15.78
N MET A 459 -4.57 8.71 15.72
CA MET A 459 -5.11 8.08 14.50
C MET A 459 -5.93 6.83 14.88
N LEU A 460 -7.19 7.06 15.25
CA LEU A 460 -8.33 6.24 14.85
C LEU A 460 -9.31 7.22 14.22
N GLY A 461 -9.43 7.19 12.90
CA GLY A 461 -10.27 8.08 12.11
C GLY A 461 -10.13 7.78 10.64
#